data_AF-A0A948AIH5-F1
#
_entry.id   AF-A0A948AIH5-F1
#
_cell.length_a   1.000
_cell.length_b   1.000
_cell.length_c   1.000
_cell.angle_alpha   90.00
_cell.angle_beta   90.00
_cell.angle_gamma   90.00
#
_symmetry.space_group_name_H-M   'P 1'
#
loop_
_entity.id
_entity.type
_entity.pdbx_description
1 polymer ?
#
loop_
_entity_poly.entity_id
_entity_poly.type
_entity_poly.pdbx_seq_one_letter_code
_entity_poly.pdbx_strand_id
1 'polypeptide(L)'
;LYLDLVDYFFDDDDLHFRALIVPDKSLLRHDDFPGQDHDSWYYKMYFDMLKVIFRPDARYRVYLDIKDTRGAQKAAKLHEVLCNNMYDFSREVIERLQLVHSHEIEQLQLADLLIGAIGYLNRGLQGNAGKLALIERIQQRSRYGLTKTTLLREEKINLFRWHASGVQG
;
A
#
# COMPACT_ATOMS: atom_id res chain seq x y z
N LEU A 1 -9.39 16.29 15.75
CA LEU A 1 -10.03 15.15 15.07
C LEU A 1 -9.06 14.38 14.18
N TYR A 2 -8.65 14.88 12.99
CA TYR A 2 -7.75 14.10 12.11
C TYR A 2 -6.34 13.91 12.69
N LEU A 3 -5.83 14.87 13.46
CA LEU A 3 -4.56 14.70 14.18
C LEU A 3 -4.66 13.61 15.25
N ASP A 4 -5.81 13.49 15.91
CA ASP A 4 -6.05 12.46 16.92
C ASP A 4 -6.10 11.06 16.28
N LEU A 5 -6.56 10.94 15.03
CA LEU A 5 -6.51 9.68 14.27
C LEU A 5 -5.08 9.29 13.90
N VAL A 6 -4.23 10.27 13.54
CA VAL A 6 -2.80 10.03 13.36
C VAL A 6 -2.17 9.58 14.66
N ASP A 7 -2.52 10.23 15.77
CA ASP A 7 -1.99 9.86 17.08
C ASP A 7 -2.42 8.47 17.50
N TYR A 8 -3.70 8.16 17.39
CA TYR A 8 -4.25 6.82 17.58
C TYR A 8 -3.51 5.76 16.75
N PHE A 9 -3.30 6.00 15.46
CA PHE A 9 -2.51 5.09 14.62
C PHE A 9 -1.11 4.84 15.19
N PHE A 10 -0.43 5.88 15.66
CA PHE A 10 0.93 5.74 16.18
C PHE A 10 0.99 5.21 17.62
N ASP A 11 -0.07 5.33 18.40
CA ASP A 11 -0.18 4.84 19.78
C ASP A 11 -0.63 3.37 19.85
N ASP A 12 -1.24 2.83 18.78
CA ASP A 12 -1.73 1.46 18.70
C ASP A 12 -0.70 0.54 18.02
N ASP A 13 -0.03 -0.31 18.79
CA ASP A 13 1.04 -1.20 18.28
C ASP A 13 0.55 -2.29 17.31
N ASP A 14 -0.75 -2.58 17.25
CA ASP A 14 -1.32 -3.54 16.30
C ASP A 14 -1.54 -2.90 14.91
N LEU A 15 -1.50 -1.57 14.81
CA LEU A 15 -1.67 -0.83 13.57
C LEU A 15 -0.34 -0.54 12.89
N HIS A 16 -0.21 -1.03 11.66
CA HIS A 16 0.93 -0.83 10.79
C HIS A 16 0.49 -0.26 9.44
N PHE A 17 1.34 0.59 8.85
CA PHE A 17 1.05 1.18 7.55
C PHE A 17 2.18 0.92 6.57
N ARG A 18 1.83 0.37 5.39
CA ARG A 18 2.74 0.24 4.26
C ARG A 18 2.16 0.92 3.03
N ALA A 19 2.97 1.72 2.33
CA ALA A 19 2.60 2.34 1.07
C ALA A 19 3.64 2.12 -0.03
N LEU A 20 3.15 1.76 -1.22
CA LEU A 20 3.94 1.78 -2.45
C LEU A 20 3.69 3.12 -3.18
N ILE A 21 4.76 3.86 -3.40
CA ILE A 21 4.75 5.19 -4.03
C ILE A 21 5.33 5.04 -5.44
N VAL A 22 4.56 5.41 -6.45
CA VAL A 22 5.06 5.57 -7.82
C VAL A 22 5.30 7.06 -8.07
N PRO A 23 6.57 7.53 -8.06
CA PRO A 23 6.89 8.95 -8.12
C PRO A 23 6.41 9.62 -9.40
N ASP A 24 6.58 8.93 -10.52
CA ASP A 24 6.22 9.43 -11.84
C ASP A 24 5.48 8.35 -12.61
N LYS A 25 4.16 8.54 -12.76
CA LYS A 25 3.31 7.62 -13.50
C LYS A 25 3.48 7.76 -15.02
N SER A 26 4.06 8.85 -15.51
CA SER A 26 4.31 9.05 -16.95
C SER A 26 5.38 8.11 -17.50
N LEU A 27 6.19 7.53 -16.62
CA LEU A 27 7.20 6.51 -16.93
C LEU A 27 6.61 5.10 -17.06
N LEU A 28 5.31 4.92 -16.78
CA LEU A 28 4.65 3.62 -16.94
C LEU A 28 4.39 3.38 -18.43
N ARG A 29 5.24 2.55 -19.04
CA ARG A 29 5.09 2.09 -20.41
C ARG A 29 4.31 0.77 -20.41
N HIS A 30 2.98 0.85 -20.48
CA HIS A 30 2.15 -0.36 -20.46
C HIS A 30 2.33 -1.19 -21.75
N ASP A 31 2.44 -0.52 -22.89
CA ASP A 31 2.54 -1.13 -24.22
C ASP A 31 3.83 -1.93 -24.44
N ASP A 32 4.89 -1.62 -23.70
CA ASP A 32 6.17 -2.34 -23.76
C ASP A 32 6.08 -3.78 -23.22
N PHE A 33 4.99 -4.11 -22.51
CA PHE A 33 4.78 -5.41 -21.89
C PHE A 33 3.54 -6.10 -22.48
N PRO A 34 3.70 -7.13 -23.34
CA PRO A 34 2.58 -7.81 -23.96
C PRO A 34 1.53 -8.30 -22.96
N GLY A 35 0.27 -7.92 -23.19
CA GLY A 35 -0.87 -8.31 -22.35
C GLY A 35 -0.98 -7.53 -21.03
N GLN A 36 -0.16 -6.50 -20.80
CA GLN A 36 -0.31 -5.61 -19.65
C GLN A 36 -1.26 -4.45 -19.97
N ASP A 37 -2.29 -4.30 -19.15
CA ASP A 37 -3.08 -3.07 -19.03
C ASP A 37 -2.80 -2.38 -17.69
N HIS A 38 -3.42 -1.21 -17.49
CA HIS A 38 -3.26 -0.42 -16.27
C HIS A 38 -3.66 -1.20 -15.02
N ASP A 39 -4.74 -1.97 -15.09
CA ASP A 39 -5.22 -2.74 -13.95
C ASP A 39 -4.31 -3.92 -13.62
N SER A 40 -3.81 -4.64 -14.63
CA SER A 40 -2.88 -5.74 -14.45
C SER A 40 -1.59 -5.24 -13.82
N TRP A 41 -1.12 -4.06 -14.24
CA TRP A 41 0.00 -3.38 -13.58
C TRP A 41 -0.34 -3.04 -12.12
N TYR A 42 -1.56 -2.54 -11.84
CA TYR A 42 -2.00 -2.23 -10.48
C TYR A 42 -2.00 -3.46 -9.56
N TYR A 43 -2.46 -4.62 -10.04
CA TYR A 43 -2.40 -5.88 -9.29
C TYR A 43 -0.96 -6.42 -9.11
N LYS A 44 -0.05 -6.15 -10.05
CA LYS A 44 1.39 -6.40 -9.84
C LYS A 44 1.95 -5.52 -8.70
N MET A 45 1.51 -4.27 -8.60
CA MET A 45 1.90 -3.40 -7.48
C MET A 45 1.34 -3.89 -6.15
N TYR A 46 0.12 -4.42 -6.11
CA TYR A 46 -0.39 -5.11 -4.92
C TYR A 46 0.48 -6.30 -4.54
N PHE A 47 0.90 -7.13 -5.51
CA PHE A 47 1.82 -8.23 -5.25
C PHE A 47 3.13 -7.73 -4.63
N ASP A 48 3.78 -6.72 -5.21
CA ASP A 48 5.02 -6.15 -4.68
C ASP A 48 4.85 -5.53 -3.28
N MET A 49 3.69 -4.93 -3.00
CA MET A 49 3.37 -4.35 -1.71
C MET A 49 3.15 -5.42 -0.63
N LEU A 50 2.41 -6.48 -0.96
CA LEU A 50 1.95 -7.50 0.01
C LEU A 50 2.98 -8.60 0.28
N LYS A 51 3.74 -9.04 -0.74
CA LYS A 51 4.62 -10.22 -0.64
C LYS A 51 5.66 -10.16 0.48
N VAL A 52 5.99 -8.96 0.94
CA VAL A 52 7.00 -8.70 1.98
C VAL A 52 6.42 -8.60 3.39
N ILE A 53 5.09 -8.59 3.52
CA ILE A 53 4.39 -8.55 4.81
C ILE A 53 4.24 -9.96 5.39
N PHE A 54 4.06 -10.95 4.52
CA PHE A 54 3.73 -12.31 4.93
C PHE A 54 4.91 -13.01 5.60
N ARG A 55 4.63 -13.64 6.74
CA ARG A 55 5.53 -14.53 7.46
C ARG A 55 4.96 -15.95 7.49
N PRO A 56 5.80 -16.99 7.39
CA PRO A 56 5.34 -18.38 7.36
C PRO A 56 4.75 -18.86 8.69
N ASP A 57 5.03 -18.18 9.80
CA ASP A 57 4.56 -18.50 11.15
C ASP A 57 3.27 -17.76 11.55
N ALA A 58 2.65 -17.04 10.61
CA ALA A 58 1.44 -16.26 10.84
C ALA A 58 0.34 -16.61 9.83
N ARG A 59 -0.88 -16.10 10.09
CA ARG A 59 -2.05 -16.28 9.23
C ARG A 59 -2.67 -14.94 8.88
N TYR A 60 -3.01 -14.75 7.61
CA TYR A 60 -3.41 -13.46 7.05
C TYR A 60 -4.75 -13.54 6.35
N ARG A 61 -5.57 -12.51 6.60
CA ARG A 61 -6.80 -12.22 5.85
C ARG A 61 -6.64 -10.85 5.22
N VAL A 62 -6.64 -10.83 3.90
CA VAL A 62 -6.41 -9.63 3.10
C VAL A 62 -7.74 -9.13 2.55
N TYR A 63 -7.97 -7.84 2.72
CA TYR A 63 -9.18 -7.16 2.26
C TYR A 63 -8.76 -6.00 1.35
N LEU A 64 -9.25 -6.01 0.11
CA LEU A 64 -8.98 -4.97 -0.88
C LEU A 64 -10.25 -4.20 -1.17
N ASP A 65 -10.15 -2.87 -1.27
CA ASP A 65 -11.30 -2.04 -1.64
C ASP A 65 -11.78 -2.36 -3.07
N ILE A 66 -13.10 -2.44 -3.25
CA ILE A 66 -13.74 -2.65 -4.56
C ILE A 66 -13.58 -1.39 -5.40
N LYS A 67 -12.72 -1.48 -6.42
CA LYS A 67 -12.53 -0.40 -7.41
C LYS A 67 -13.43 -0.55 -8.66
N ASP A 68 -13.72 -1.78 -9.07
CA ASP A 68 -14.52 -2.09 -10.27
C ASP A 68 -15.25 -3.44 -10.16
N THR A 69 -16.19 -3.70 -11.09
CA THR A 69 -17.02 -4.92 -11.11
C THR A 69 -16.31 -6.19 -11.62
N ARG A 70 -15.08 -6.08 -12.14
CA ARG A 70 -14.30 -7.19 -12.71
C ARG A 70 -13.14 -7.64 -11.80
N GLY A 71 -13.01 -7.04 -10.61
CA GLY A 71 -11.91 -7.30 -9.69
C GLY A 71 -11.81 -8.74 -9.18
N ALA A 72 -12.90 -9.51 -9.15
CA ALA A 72 -12.92 -10.84 -8.51
C ALA A 72 -11.90 -11.82 -9.10
N GLN A 73 -11.79 -11.90 -10.44
CA GLN A 73 -10.82 -12.79 -11.09
C GLN A 73 -9.37 -12.35 -10.82
N LYS A 74 -9.11 -11.03 -10.82
CA LYS A 74 -7.78 -10.47 -10.55
C LYS A 74 -7.38 -10.66 -9.07
N ALA A 75 -8.34 -10.52 -8.14
CA ALA A 75 -8.16 -10.81 -6.72
C ALA A 75 -7.84 -12.30 -6.48
N ALA A 76 -8.57 -13.21 -7.14
CA ALA A 76 -8.27 -14.64 -7.08
C ALA A 76 -6.88 -14.96 -7.63
N LYS A 77 -6.48 -14.34 -8.75
CA LYS A 77 -5.14 -14.52 -9.31
C LYS A 77 -4.06 -13.96 -8.39
N LEU A 78 -4.28 -12.79 -7.78
CA LEU A 78 -3.37 -12.20 -6.80
C LEU A 78 -3.17 -13.13 -5.59
N HIS A 79 -4.26 -13.71 -5.07
CA HIS A 79 -4.20 -14.69 -3.99
C HIS A 79 -3.32 -15.89 -4.38
N GLU A 80 -3.57 -16.47 -5.55
CA GLU A 80 -2.81 -17.60 -6.08
C GLU A 80 -1.30 -17.27 -6.17
N VAL A 81 -0.93 -16.13 -6.76
CA VAL A 81 0.50 -15.79 -6.93
C VAL A 81 1.19 -15.45 -5.61
N LEU A 82 0.46 -14.88 -4.63
CA LEU A 82 1.00 -14.62 -3.30
C LEU A 82 1.24 -15.93 -2.52
N CYS A 83 0.28 -16.86 -2.55
CA CYS A 83 0.46 -18.19 -1.96
C CYS A 83 1.66 -18.92 -2.59
N ASN A 84 1.76 -18.91 -3.92
CA ASN A 84 2.87 -19.54 -4.63
C ASN A 84 4.23 -18.92 -4.27
N ASN A 85 4.31 -17.58 -4.17
CA ASN A 85 5.53 -16.88 -3.77
C ASN A 85 6.00 -17.27 -2.35
N MET A 86 5.06 -17.63 -1.47
CA MET A 86 5.33 -18.06 -0.09
C MET A 86 5.50 -19.58 0.06
N TYR A 87 5.37 -20.36 -1.02
CA TYR A 87 5.25 -21.83 -0.98
C TYR A 87 4.08 -22.32 -0.10
N ASP A 88 3.03 -21.49 0.06
CA ASP A 88 1.83 -21.76 0.86
C ASP A 88 0.78 -22.52 0.02
N PHE A 89 1.12 -23.75 -0.40
CA PHE A 89 0.23 -24.57 -1.23
C PHE A 89 -1.03 -25.04 -0.47
N SER A 90 -0.95 -25.14 0.86
CA SER A 90 -2.10 -25.47 1.72
C SER A 90 -3.04 -24.28 1.94
N ARG A 91 -2.61 -23.05 1.62
CA ARG A 91 -3.35 -21.80 1.83
C ARG A 91 -3.68 -21.56 3.32
N GLU A 92 -2.76 -21.94 4.19
CA GLU A 92 -2.90 -21.74 5.64
C GLU A 92 -2.29 -20.41 6.09
N VAL A 93 -1.26 -19.92 5.39
CA VAL A 93 -0.63 -18.63 5.69
C VAL A 93 -1.51 -17.50 5.17
N ILE A 94 -1.89 -17.54 3.89
CA ILE A 94 -2.79 -16.54 3.30
C ILE A 94 -4.18 -17.18 3.19
N GLU A 95 -4.92 -17.19 4.30
CA GLU A 95 -6.23 -17.85 4.42
C GLU A 95 -7.24 -17.30 3.41
N ARG A 96 -7.14 -15.99 3.11
CA ARG A 96 -8.15 -15.26 2.35
C ARG A 96 -7.62 -13.99 1.72
N LEU A 97 -8.08 -13.71 0.51
CA LEU A 97 -8.01 -12.40 -0.13
C LEU A 97 -9.38 -12.07 -0.73
N GLN A 98 -10.04 -11.04 -0.20
CA GLN A 98 -11.41 -10.66 -0.58
C GLN A 98 -11.51 -9.19 -0.96
N LEU A 99 -12.47 -8.89 -1.83
CA LEU A 99 -12.87 -7.53 -2.12
C LEU A 99 -13.94 -7.08 -1.11
N VAL A 100 -13.85 -5.84 -0.65
CA VAL A 100 -14.73 -5.23 0.35
C VAL A 100 -15.07 -3.80 -0.04
N HIS A 101 -16.16 -3.23 0.49
CA HIS A 101 -16.42 -1.81 0.31
C HIS A 101 -15.75 -1.01 1.42
N SER A 102 -14.86 -0.06 1.07
CA SER A 102 -14.11 0.77 2.01
C SER A 102 -14.94 1.52 3.05
N HIS A 103 -16.18 1.91 2.71
CA HIS A 103 -17.06 2.59 3.66
C HIS A 103 -17.56 1.70 4.80
N GLU A 104 -17.40 0.38 4.69
CA GLU A 104 -17.79 -0.59 5.71
C GLU A 104 -16.64 -0.90 6.70
N ILE A 105 -15.43 -0.36 6.47
CA ILE A 105 -14.22 -0.69 7.24
C ILE A 105 -13.47 0.58 7.61
N GLU A 106 -13.46 0.90 8.90
CA GLU A 106 -12.85 2.10 9.46
C GLU A 106 -11.32 2.11 9.28
N GLN A 107 -10.67 0.96 9.33
CA GLN A 107 -9.22 0.84 9.11
C GLN A 107 -8.83 1.24 7.67
N LEU A 108 -9.70 1.01 6.68
CA LEU A 108 -9.45 1.47 5.31
C LEU A 108 -9.53 2.99 5.21
N GLN A 109 -10.44 3.63 5.95
CA GLN A 109 -10.51 5.10 6.00
C GLN A 109 -9.27 5.72 6.68
N LEU A 110 -8.74 5.07 7.71
CA LEU A 110 -7.47 5.46 8.32
C LEU A 110 -6.31 5.34 7.33
N ALA A 111 -6.28 4.25 6.54
CA ALA A 111 -5.30 4.09 5.48
C ALA A 111 -5.44 5.19 4.41
N ASP A 112 -6.66 5.57 4.00
CA ASP A 112 -6.91 6.65 3.05
C ASP A 112 -6.41 8.01 3.56
N LEU A 113 -6.57 8.30 4.86
CA LEU A 113 -6.03 9.50 5.48
C LEU A 113 -4.50 9.56 5.35
N LEU A 114 -3.82 8.45 5.67
CA LEU A 114 -2.36 8.34 5.58
C LEU A 114 -1.87 8.40 4.13
N ILE A 115 -2.52 7.67 3.21
CA ILE A 115 -2.26 7.73 1.76
C ILE A 115 -2.43 9.15 1.23
N GLY A 116 -3.47 9.86 1.68
CA GLY A 116 -3.74 11.24 1.32
C GLY A 116 -2.62 12.19 1.73
N ALA A 117 -2.12 12.07 2.97
CA ALA A 117 -1.01 12.87 3.48
C ALA A 117 0.31 12.57 2.73
N ILE A 118 0.67 11.28 2.62
CA ILE A 118 1.89 10.85 1.92
C ILE A 118 1.86 11.25 0.45
N GLY A 119 0.71 11.07 -0.21
CA GLY A 119 0.52 11.43 -1.60
C GLY A 119 0.49 12.94 -1.84
N TYR A 120 0.03 13.75 -0.89
CA TYR A 120 0.08 15.21 -0.99
C TYR A 120 1.52 15.71 -0.92
N LEU A 121 2.29 15.20 0.05
CA LEU A 121 3.72 15.49 0.21
C LEU A 121 4.54 15.08 -1.01
N ASN A 122 4.39 13.83 -1.48
CA ASN A 122 5.22 13.29 -2.56
C ASN A 122 4.90 13.91 -3.94
N ARG A 123 3.77 14.62 -4.08
CA ARG A 123 3.44 15.43 -5.27
C ARG A 123 3.95 16.87 -5.17
N GLY A 124 4.56 17.27 -4.06
CA GLY A 124 5.01 18.64 -3.83
C GLY A 124 3.86 19.66 -3.73
N LEU A 125 2.65 19.21 -3.37
CA LEU A 125 1.49 20.09 -3.29
C LEU A 125 1.59 21.02 -2.07
N GLN A 126 1.03 22.22 -2.21
CA GLN A 126 1.06 23.28 -1.20
C GLN A 126 -0.32 23.93 -1.04
N GLY A 127 -0.49 24.71 0.04
CA GLY A 127 -1.66 25.58 0.23
C GLY A 127 -2.82 24.98 1.03
N ASN A 128 -2.77 23.71 1.45
CA ASN A 128 -3.78 23.14 2.35
C ASN A 128 -3.20 22.98 3.77
N ALA A 129 -3.51 23.93 4.66
CA ALA A 129 -3.00 23.95 6.03
C ALA A 129 -3.32 22.67 6.82
N GLY A 130 -4.50 22.09 6.63
CA GLY A 130 -4.90 20.84 7.31
C GLY A 130 -4.05 19.64 6.89
N LYS A 131 -3.81 19.47 5.58
CA LYS A 131 -2.94 18.41 5.06
C LYS A 131 -1.49 18.61 5.49
N LEU A 132 -1.01 19.85 5.50
CA LEU A 132 0.33 20.19 5.98
C LEU A 132 0.49 19.84 7.46
N ALA A 133 -0.49 20.16 8.30
CA ALA A 133 -0.48 19.79 9.73
C ALA A 133 -0.48 18.27 9.94
N LEU A 134 -1.26 17.51 9.15
CA LEU A 134 -1.23 16.04 9.19
C LEU A 134 0.14 15.49 8.81
N ILE A 135 0.73 15.99 7.72
CA ILE A 135 2.07 15.58 7.27
C ILE A 135 3.09 15.87 8.37
N GLU A 136 3.08 17.07 8.94
CA GLU A 136 3.99 17.46 10.01
C GLU A 136 3.84 16.52 11.21
N ARG A 137 2.59 16.20 11.61
CA ARG A 137 2.34 15.27 12.72
C ARG A 137 2.90 13.87 12.43
N ILE A 138 2.67 13.34 11.23
CA ILE A 138 3.21 12.02 10.83
C ILE A 138 4.76 12.07 10.84
N GLN A 139 5.39 13.14 10.36
CA GLN A 139 6.84 13.29 10.39
C GLN A 139 7.38 13.37 11.82
N GLN A 140 6.69 14.08 12.73
CA GLN A 140 7.06 14.16 14.14
C GLN A 140 6.98 12.79 14.83
N ARG A 141 5.88 12.05 14.61
CA ARG A 141 5.64 10.73 15.21
C ARG A 141 6.57 9.65 14.66
N SER A 142 6.80 9.64 13.34
CA SER A 142 7.64 8.64 12.66
C SER A 142 9.13 8.95 12.63
N ARG A 143 9.52 10.22 12.86
CA ARG A 143 10.89 10.74 12.65
C ARG A 143 11.40 10.65 11.21
N TYR A 144 10.53 10.34 10.24
CA TYR A 144 10.87 10.28 8.82
C TYR A 144 10.48 11.54 8.08
N GLY A 145 11.24 11.85 7.01
CA GLY A 145 10.85 12.87 6.04
C GLY A 145 9.72 12.44 5.10
N LEU A 146 9.32 11.15 5.10
CA LEU A 146 8.23 10.56 4.31
C LEU A 146 8.34 10.67 2.77
N THR A 147 9.51 11.05 2.27
CA THR A 147 9.82 11.22 0.84
C THR A 147 10.84 10.19 0.34
N LYS A 148 11.25 9.22 1.15
CA LYS A 148 12.23 8.19 0.77
C LYS A 148 11.71 6.81 1.12
N THR A 149 12.26 5.80 0.46
CA THR A 149 12.04 4.41 0.84
C THR A 149 12.58 4.19 2.26
N THR A 150 11.77 3.58 3.13
CA THR A 150 12.20 3.14 4.46
C THR A 150 12.90 1.78 4.37
N LEU A 151 13.45 1.31 5.49
CA LEU A 151 13.99 -0.05 5.54
C LEU A 151 12.89 -1.08 5.26
N LEU A 152 13.27 -2.21 4.68
CA LEU A 152 12.32 -3.27 4.32
C LEU A 152 11.52 -3.78 5.55
N ARG A 153 12.19 -3.84 6.71
CA ARG A 153 11.63 -4.27 8.00
C ARG A 153 11.15 -3.12 8.88
N GLU A 154 11.02 -1.90 8.35
CA GLU A 154 10.34 -0.84 9.09
C GLU A 154 8.89 -1.24 9.33
N GLU A 155 8.48 -1.32 10.60
CA GLU A 155 7.20 -1.91 10.98
C GLU A 155 6.09 -0.87 11.05
N LYS A 156 6.36 0.35 11.56
CA LYS A 156 5.28 1.30 11.84
C LYS A 156 4.81 2.04 10.60
N ILE A 157 5.72 2.72 9.91
CA ILE A 157 5.48 3.35 8.61
C ILE A 157 6.49 2.84 7.60
N ASN A 158 6.04 1.94 6.74
CA ASN A 158 6.85 1.38 5.67
C ASN A 158 6.54 2.05 4.33
N LEU A 159 7.47 2.83 3.79
CA LEU A 159 7.31 3.48 2.50
C LEU A 159 8.23 2.82 1.49
N PHE A 160 7.68 2.40 0.36
CA PHE A 160 8.44 1.83 -0.75
C PHE A 160 8.24 2.70 -1.98
N ARG A 161 9.28 3.46 -2.38
CA ARG A 161 9.28 4.17 -3.66
C ARG A 161 9.65 3.18 -4.77
N TRP A 162 8.67 2.86 -5.59
CA TRP A 162 8.83 1.99 -6.74
C TRP A 162 9.42 2.76 -7.90
N HIS A 163 10.41 2.16 -8.56
CA HIS A 163 11.07 2.70 -9.73
C HIS A 163 10.85 1.74 -10.90
N ALA A 164 10.47 2.27 -12.06
CA ALA A 164 10.34 1.48 -13.27
C ALA A 164 11.72 0.92 -13.68
N SER A 165 11.82 -0.40 -13.73
CA SER A 165 12.99 -1.11 -14.26
C SER A 165 13.08 -0.82 -15.76
N GLY A 166 14.02 0.03 -16.18
CA GLY A 166 14.15 0.50 -17.56
C GLY A 166 14.78 1.89 -17.70
N VAL A 167 14.92 2.62 -16.59
CA VAL A 167 15.72 3.86 -16.54
C VAL A 167 16.83 3.66 -15.50
N GLN A 168 17.96 3.12 -15.94
CA GLN A 168 19.24 3.27 -15.24
C GLN A 168 20.22 3.91 -16.22
N GLY A 169 20.86 4.99 -15.76
CA GLY A 169 22.16 5.46 -16.25
C GLY A 169 22.11 6.31 -17.50
#